data_AF-A0A143XV78-F1
#
_entry.id   AF-A0A143XV78-F1
#
_cell.length_a   1.000
_cell.length_b   1.000
_cell.length_c   1.000
_cell.angle_alpha   90.00
_cell.angle_beta   90.00
_cell.angle_gamma   90.00
#
_symmetry.space_group_name_H-M   'P 1'
#
loop_
_entity.id
_entity.type
_entity.pdbx_description
1 polymer ?
#
loop_
_entity_poly.entity_id
_entity_poly.type
_entity_poly.pdbx_seq_one_letter_code
_entity_poly.pdbx_strand_id
1 'polypeptide(L)'
;MDPKEFSKLTQKFSRELETFVRRTAPVIVGRLAENHFRDNFRQGGFVDRELRPWPRTRRQQSGAGTAESRYGPLLSSRKHLMSSVEHTTYDYGALVYNRVPYAPIHNWGGTTHPTVTPRMRRYAWWRYYAAGGGKKNGTGKTAGGEEAEQWKRLALTKKKKITVRIPQRQFLGTSARLEETIRKELENELEAQLIELNIR
;
A
#
# COMPACT_ATOMS: atom_id res chain seq x y z
N MET A 1 9.87 -39.49 34.75
CA MET A 1 10.16 -39.76 33.34
C MET A 1 11.46 -40.51 33.26
N ASP A 2 11.50 -41.62 32.52
CA ASP A 2 12.72 -42.38 32.29
C ASP A 2 13.69 -41.60 31.35
N PRO A 3 15.02 -41.68 31.52
CA PRO A 3 15.96 -40.96 30.64
C PRO A 3 15.79 -41.26 29.14
N LYS A 4 15.34 -42.47 28.76
CA LYS A 4 15.07 -42.77 27.34
C LYS A 4 13.80 -42.09 26.85
N GLU A 5 12.77 -41.98 27.69
CA GLU A 5 11.55 -41.25 27.38
C GLU A 5 11.85 -39.76 27.20
N PHE A 6 12.67 -39.18 28.09
CA PHE A 6 13.10 -37.80 28.00
C PHE A 6 13.87 -37.52 26.70
N SER A 7 14.84 -38.38 26.36
CA SER A 7 15.61 -38.25 25.11
C SER A 7 14.72 -38.29 23.86
N LYS A 8 13.73 -39.21 23.82
CA LYS A 8 12.75 -39.29 22.72
C LYS A 8 11.92 -38.02 22.60
N LEU A 9 11.48 -37.45 23.74
CA LEU A 9 10.71 -36.21 23.78
C LEU A 9 11.54 -35.04 23.24
N THR A 10 12.80 -34.89 23.66
CA THR A 10 13.69 -33.82 23.18
C THR A 10 13.94 -33.91 21.67
N GLN A 11 14.16 -35.11 21.14
CA GLN A 11 14.34 -35.31 19.69
C GLN A 11 13.08 -34.96 18.90
N LYS A 12 11.90 -35.34 19.42
CA LYS A 12 10.61 -35.00 18.81
C LYS A 12 10.42 -33.48 18.78
N PHE A 13 10.62 -32.81 19.92
CA PHE A 13 10.51 -31.35 20.01
C PHE A 13 11.48 -30.64 19.07
N SER A 14 12.75 -31.07 19.01
CA SER A 14 13.74 -30.47 18.11
C SER A 14 13.31 -30.55 16.64
N ARG A 15 12.75 -31.68 16.20
CA ARG A 15 12.26 -31.86 14.82
C ARG A 15 11.03 -31.01 14.52
N GLU A 16 10.13 -30.87 15.48
CA GLU A 16 8.93 -30.05 15.34
C GLU A 16 9.28 -28.56 15.32
N LEU A 17 10.16 -28.11 16.21
CA LEU A 17 10.70 -26.76 16.20
C LEU A 17 11.40 -26.43 14.87
N GLU A 18 12.22 -27.35 14.36
CA GLU A 18 12.88 -27.19 13.07
C GLU A 18 11.86 -27.05 11.93
N THR A 19 10.81 -27.89 11.94
CA THR A 19 9.73 -27.81 10.95
C THR A 19 8.97 -26.49 11.06
N PHE A 20 8.67 -26.06 12.28
CA PHE A 20 7.99 -24.81 12.56
C PHE A 20 8.79 -23.62 12.04
N VAL A 21 10.04 -23.49 12.47
CA VAL A 21 10.92 -22.36 12.12
C VAL A 21 11.21 -22.35 10.62
N ARG A 22 11.42 -23.51 10.00
CA ARG A 22 11.73 -23.60 8.57
C ARG A 22 10.53 -23.33 7.66
N ARG A 23 9.33 -23.85 7.99
CA ARG A 23 8.19 -23.90 7.06
C ARG A 23 6.94 -23.21 7.57
N THR A 24 6.58 -23.36 8.84
CA THR A 24 5.31 -22.83 9.38
C THR A 24 5.41 -21.35 9.70
N ALA A 25 6.42 -20.93 10.45
CA ALA A 25 6.63 -19.54 10.85
C ALA A 25 6.72 -18.60 9.64
N PRO A 26 7.45 -18.91 8.54
CA PRO A 26 7.45 -18.09 7.33
C PRO A 26 6.06 -17.83 6.73
N VAL A 27 5.17 -18.84 6.71
CA VAL A 27 3.81 -18.70 6.18
C VAL A 27 2.98 -17.74 7.03
N ILE A 28 3.09 -17.87 8.36
CA ILE A 28 2.42 -16.98 9.31
C ILE A 28 2.93 -15.55 9.13
N VAL A 29 4.25 -15.37 9.15
CA VAL A 29 4.92 -14.06 9.00
C VAL A 29 4.50 -13.38 7.70
N GLY A 30 4.57 -14.10 6.57
CA GLY A 30 4.21 -13.55 5.25
C GLY A 30 2.76 -13.08 5.20
N ARG A 31 1.83 -13.90 5.72
CA ARG A 31 0.40 -13.55 5.79
C ARG A 31 0.13 -12.36 6.70
N LEU A 32 0.74 -12.31 7.89
CA LEU A 32 0.61 -11.19 8.82
C LEU A 32 1.12 -9.89 8.20
N ALA A 33 2.30 -9.93 7.59
CA ALA A 33 2.90 -8.76 6.95
C ALA A 33 2.10 -8.27 5.74
N GLU A 34 1.63 -9.16 4.86
CA GLU A 34 0.73 -8.79 3.76
C GLU A 34 -0.54 -8.11 4.28
N ASN A 35 -1.18 -8.68 5.29
CA ASN A 35 -2.39 -8.13 5.89
C ASN A 35 -2.14 -6.76 6.52
N HIS A 36 -1.06 -6.62 7.30
CA HIS A 36 -0.66 -5.36 7.94
C HIS A 36 -0.49 -4.24 6.92
N PHE A 37 0.29 -4.48 5.86
CA PHE A 37 0.53 -3.45 4.85
C PHE A 37 -0.68 -3.18 3.97
N ARG A 38 -1.57 -4.14 3.74
CA ARG A 38 -2.87 -3.86 3.11
C ARG A 38 -3.78 -3.02 3.99
N ASP A 39 -3.74 -3.24 5.30
CA ASP A 39 -4.57 -2.51 6.24
C ASP A 39 -4.13 -1.05 6.40
N ASN A 40 -2.83 -0.77 6.30
CA ASN A 40 -2.30 0.61 6.19
C ASN A 40 -3.03 1.44 5.12
N PHE A 41 -3.39 0.86 3.97
CA PHE A 41 -4.18 1.56 2.95
C PHE A 41 -5.58 1.91 3.42
N ARG A 42 -6.23 1.02 4.19
CA ARG A 42 -7.57 1.24 4.74
C ARG A 42 -7.55 2.32 5.82
N GLN A 43 -6.51 2.31 6.66
CA GLN A 43 -6.27 3.30 7.70
C GLN A 43 -5.78 4.65 7.13
N GLY A 44 -5.31 4.67 5.88
CA GLY A 44 -4.86 5.88 5.20
C GLY A 44 -3.50 6.40 5.71
N GLY A 45 -2.65 5.51 6.21
CA GLY A 45 -1.36 5.85 6.80
C GLY A 45 -0.48 4.62 7.07
N PHE A 46 0.76 4.87 7.49
CA PHE A 46 1.69 3.81 7.87
C PHE A 46 1.56 3.51 9.37
N VAL A 47 1.14 2.31 9.73
CA VAL A 47 1.11 1.86 11.12
C VAL A 47 2.50 1.35 11.50
N ASP A 48 3.17 2.12 12.36
CA ASP A 48 4.38 1.73 13.09
C ASP A 48 4.01 1.55 14.57
N ARG A 49 4.70 2.18 15.54
CA ARG A 49 4.18 2.27 16.92
C ARG A 49 2.84 3.02 16.98
N GLU A 50 2.71 4.02 16.12
CA GLU A 50 1.51 4.83 15.92
C GLU A 50 1.16 4.90 14.44
N LEU A 51 -0.09 5.29 14.14
CA LEU A 51 -0.53 5.57 12.77
C LEU A 51 0.07 6.89 12.28
N ARG A 52 0.92 6.83 11.26
CA ARG A 52 1.46 7.99 10.56
C ARG A 52 0.61 8.28 9.32
N PRO A 53 -0.35 9.23 9.35
CA PRO A 53 -1.28 9.46 8.25
C PRO A 53 -0.56 9.96 6.99
N TRP A 54 -1.01 9.51 5.82
CA TRP A 54 -0.45 9.98 4.56
C TRP A 54 -0.88 11.42 4.24
N PRO A 55 -0.01 12.21 3.58
CA PRO A 55 -0.38 13.54 3.11
C PRO A 55 -1.65 13.54 2.24
N ARG A 56 -2.59 14.41 2.60
CA ARG A 56 -3.84 14.61 1.85
C ARG A 56 -3.55 14.94 0.39
N THR A 57 -4.38 14.40 -0.49
CA THR A 57 -4.27 14.66 -1.93
C THR A 57 -5.00 15.95 -2.31
N ARG A 58 -4.58 16.59 -3.42
CA ARG A 58 -5.31 17.75 -3.97
C ARG A 58 -6.78 17.42 -4.26
N ARG A 59 -7.06 16.19 -4.68
CA ARG A 59 -8.42 15.67 -4.91
C ARG A 59 -9.30 15.72 -3.65
N GLN A 60 -8.71 15.45 -2.48
CA GLN A 60 -9.43 15.53 -1.21
C GLN A 60 -9.58 16.98 -0.72
N GLN A 61 -8.67 17.86 -1.13
CA GLN A 61 -8.68 19.28 -0.77
C GLN A 61 -9.63 20.11 -1.62
N SER A 62 -10.00 19.66 -2.83
CA SER A 62 -10.84 20.43 -3.76
C SER A 62 -12.29 20.58 -3.31
N GLY A 63 -12.72 19.95 -2.21
CA GLY A 63 -14.08 20.09 -1.67
C GLY A 63 -15.19 19.55 -2.58
N ALA A 64 -14.83 18.90 -3.70
CA ALA A 64 -15.80 18.34 -4.64
C ALA A 64 -16.67 17.30 -3.94
N GLY A 65 -17.99 17.41 -4.01
CA GLY A 65 -18.92 16.47 -3.36
C GLY A 65 -19.00 15.06 -3.98
N THR A 66 -18.05 14.68 -4.85
CA THR A 66 -18.09 13.42 -5.60
C THR A 66 -17.61 12.23 -4.76
N ALA A 67 -17.91 11.00 -5.21
CA ALA A 67 -17.42 9.79 -4.54
C ALA A 67 -15.88 9.71 -4.54
N GLU A 68 -15.24 10.20 -5.60
CA GLU A 68 -13.78 10.14 -5.77
C GLU A 68 -13.02 11.02 -4.79
N SER A 69 -13.60 12.16 -4.37
CA SER A 69 -12.98 13.06 -3.41
C SER A 69 -12.90 12.46 -2.01
N ARG A 70 -13.77 11.49 -1.70
CA ARG A 70 -13.83 10.82 -0.40
C ARG A 70 -12.77 9.73 -0.23
N TYR A 71 -12.21 9.20 -1.33
CA TYR A 71 -11.17 8.18 -1.22
C TYR A 71 -9.89 8.73 -0.59
N GLY A 72 -9.35 7.96 0.36
CA GLY A 72 -8.06 8.21 1.00
C GLY A 72 -6.88 8.29 0.02
N PRO A 73 -5.72 8.79 0.46
CA PRO A 73 -4.51 8.78 -0.36
C PRO A 73 -4.17 7.35 -0.80
N LEU A 74 -3.60 7.21 -2.01
CA LEU A 74 -3.28 5.91 -2.66
C LEU A 74 -4.49 5.00 -2.96
N LEU A 75 -5.70 5.39 -2.57
CA LEU A 75 -6.93 4.66 -2.88
C LEU A 75 -7.70 5.27 -4.05
N SER A 76 -8.40 4.37 -4.74
CA SER A 76 -9.35 4.62 -5.81
C SER A 76 -10.34 3.46 -5.85
N SER A 77 -11.33 3.50 -6.74
CA SER A 77 -12.30 2.41 -6.93
C SER A 77 -11.65 1.04 -7.18
N ARG A 78 -10.50 0.98 -7.88
CA ARG A 78 -9.84 -0.28 -8.27
C ARG A 78 -8.82 -0.82 -7.26
N LYS A 79 -8.37 -0.02 -6.28
CA LYS A 79 -7.42 -0.41 -5.22
C LYS A 79 -6.15 -1.18 -5.66
N HIS A 80 -5.67 -0.98 -6.89
CA HIS A 80 -4.62 -1.81 -7.52
C HIS A 80 -3.28 -1.84 -6.75
N LEU A 81 -2.83 -0.68 -6.22
CA LEU A 81 -1.59 -0.62 -5.45
C LEU A 81 -1.69 -1.44 -4.15
N MET A 82 -2.83 -1.35 -3.45
CA MET A 82 -3.11 -2.11 -2.24
C MET A 82 -3.20 -3.62 -2.52
N SER A 83 -3.94 -4.01 -3.56
CA SER A 83 -4.12 -5.43 -3.91
C SER A 83 -2.85 -6.09 -4.45
N SER A 84 -1.86 -5.30 -4.87
CA SER A 84 -0.57 -5.79 -5.38
C SER A 84 0.51 -5.90 -4.30
N VAL A 85 0.16 -5.70 -3.02
CA VAL A 85 0.99 -6.14 -1.90
C VAL A 85 0.85 -7.66 -1.79
N GLU A 86 1.96 -8.36 -1.93
CA GLU A 86 2.06 -9.81 -2.00
C GLU A 86 3.23 -10.28 -1.13
N HIS A 87 3.22 -11.55 -0.74
CA HIS A 87 4.34 -12.18 -0.06
C HIS A 87 4.78 -13.46 -0.76
N THR A 88 6.03 -13.84 -0.51
CA THR A 88 6.59 -15.14 -0.89
C THR A 88 7.36 -15.69 0.29
N THR A 89 7.21 -16.98 0.55
CA THR A 89 7.92 -17.68 1.62
C THR A 89 9.11 -18.44 1.06
N TYR A 90 10.13 -18.58 1.90
CA TYR A 90 11.32 -19.39 1.68
C TYR A 90 11.66 -20.10 2.99
N ASP A 91 12.59 -21.06 2.93
CA ASP A 91 13.08 -21.71 4.13
C ASP A 91 13.59 -20.65 5.12
N TYR A 92 13.03 -20.62 6.33
CA TYR A 92 13.36 -19.69 7.41
C TYR A 92 12.99 -18.22 7.20
N GLY A 93 12.19 -17.87 6.19
CA GLY A 93 11.71 -16.48 6.11
C GLY A 93 10.68 -16.17 5.04
N ALA A 94 10.20 -14.93 5.08
CA ALA A 94 9.21 -14.44 4.14
C ALA A 94 9.60 -13.05 3.62
N LEU A 95 9.35 -12.83 2.34
CA LEU A 95 9.53 -11.55 1.66
C LEU A 95 8.15 -10.98 1.35
N VAL A 96 7.88 -9.76 1.81
CA VAL A 96 6.68 -9.00 1.43
C VAL A 96 7.09 -7.84 0.54
N TYR A 97 6.40 -7.70 -0.59
CA TYR A 97 6.75 -6.75 -1.64
C TYR A 97 5.51 -6.20 -2.34
N ASN A 98 5.73 -5.23 -3.22
CA ASN A 98 4.70 -4.76 -4.13
C ASN A 98 5.20 -4.88 -5.57
N ARG A 99 4.44 -5.59 -6.40
CA ARG A 99 4.85 -5.91 -7.79
C ARG A 99 4.68 -4.76 -8.79
N VAL A 100 4.00 -3.67 -8.43
CA VAL A 100 3.71 -2.60 -9.41
C VAL A 100 4.93 -1.68 -9.59
N PRO A 101 5.32 -1.35 -10.84
CA PRO A 101 6.54 -0.54 -11.09
C PRO A 101 6.53 0.85 -10.46
N TYR A 102 5.35 1.41 -10.21
CA TYR A 102 5.18 2.74 -9.63
C TYR A 102 5.05 2.72 -8.09
N ALA A 103 5.12 1.55 -7.44
CA ALA A 103 5.09 1.45 -5.98
C ALA A 103 6.22 2.25 -5.30
N PRO A 104 7.50 2.13 -5.73
CA PRO A 104 8.61 2.78 -5.04
C PRO A 104 8.44 4.30 -4.92
N ILE A 105 8.00 4.97 -5.98
CA ILE A 105 7.83 6.43 -5.95
C ILE A 105 6.70 6.88 -5.03
N HIS A 106 5.69 6.06 -4.80
CA HIS A 106 4.70 6.36 -3.77
C HIS A 106 5.24 6.08 -2.37
N ASN A 107 5.97 4.98 -2.18
CA ASN A 107 6.49 4.57 -0.87
C ASN A 107 7.52 5.56 -0.33
N TRP A 108 8.47 5.96 -1.18
CA TRP A 108 9.61 6.81 -0.82
C TRP A 108 9.41 8.28 -1.17
N GLY A 109 8.41 8.59 -2.00
CA GLY A 109 8.27 9.91 -2.61
C GLY A 109 9.30 10.12 -3.71
N GLY A 110 9.25 11.30 -4.34
CA GLY A 110 10.23 11.69 -5.33
C GLY A 110 9.67 12.62 -6.40
N THR A 111 10.49 12.86 -7.42
CA THR A 111 10.13 13.68 -8.57
C THR A 111 10.20 12.84 -9.84
N THR A 112 9.18 12.92 -10.68
CA THR A 112 9.17 12.30 -12.01
C THR A 112 9.01 13.33 -13.11
N HIS A 113 9.45 12.94 -14.31
CA HIS A 113 9.38 13.76 -15.51
C HIS A 113 8.64 13.05 -16.65
N PRO A 114 7.35 12.66 -16.48
CA PRO A 114 6.58 12.01 -17.53
C PRO A 114 6.55 12.84 -18.82
N THR A 115 6.68 12.15 -19.95
CA THR A 115 6.61 12.74 -21.28
C THR A 115 5.16 13.05 -21.65
N VAL A 116 4.91 14.26 -22.16
CA VAL A 116 3.58 14.69 -22.60
C VAL A 116 3.21 13.97 -23.89
N THR A 117 2.22 13.08 -23.82
CA THR A 117 1.76 12.31 -24.98
C THR A 117 0.56 12.97 -25.66
N PRO A 118 0.31 12.69 -26.97
CA PRO A 118 -0.92 13.13 -27.63
C PRO A 118 -2.19 12.64 -26.92
N ARG A 119 -2.17 11.44 -26.34
CA ARG A 119 -3.28 10.90 -25.54
C ARG A 119 -3.58 11.76 -24.31
N MET A 120 -2.54 12.24 -23.61
CA MET A 120 -2.72 13.16 -22.47
C MET A 120 -3.34 14.49 -22.89
N ARG A 121 -2.95 15.03 -24.05
CA ARG A 121 -3.55 16.28 -24.59
C ARG A 121 -5.02 16.10 -24.94
N ARG A 122 -5.36 14.99 -25.61
CA ARG A 122 -6.77 14.64 -25.90
C ARG A 122 -7.59 14.50 -24.62
N TYR A 123 -7.03 13.87 -23.60
CA TYR A 123 -7.69 13.76 -22.29
C TYR A 123 -7.88 15.12 -21.62
N ALA A 124 -6.87 16.00 -21.66
CA ALA A 124 -6.98 17.35 -21.12
C ALA A 124 -8.07 18.17 -21.84
N TRP A 125 -8.18 18.05 -23.18
CA TRP A 125 -9.30 18.66 -23.92
C TRP A 125 -10.65 18.08 -23.53
N TRP A 126 -10.75 16.76 -23.39
CA TRP A 126 -11.98 16.12 -22.93
C TRP A 126 -12.42 16.65 -21.55
N ARG A 127 -11.47 16.81 -20.60
CA ARG A 127 -11.73 17.42 -19.29
C ARG A 127 -12.13 18.89 -19.39
N TYR A 128 -11.51 19.67 -20.27
CA TYR A 128 -11.87 21.07 -20.52
C TYR A 128 -13.36 21.21 -20.89
N TYR A 129 -13.81 20.44 -21.88
CA TYR A 129 -15.21 20.47 -22.31
C TYR A 129 -16.17 19.93 -21.26
N ALA A 130 -15.79 18.87 -20.54
CA ALA A 130 -16.57 18.33 -19.43
C ALA A 130 -16.78 19.36 -18.30
N ALA A 131 -15.79 20.21 -18.05
CA ALA A 131 -15.87 21.31 -17.09
C ALA A 131 -16.62 22.55 -17.62
N GLY A 132 -17.28 22.48 -18.78
CA GLY A 132 -18.01 23.61 -19.38
C GLY A 132 -17.16 24.55 -20.23
N GLY A 133 -15.91 24.18 -20.53
CA GLY A 133 -15.04 24.92 -21.44
C GLY A 133 -15.68 25.12 -22.82
N GLY A 134 -15.58 26.33 -23.37
CA GLY A 134 -16.15 26.69 -24.67
C GLY A 134 -17.66 26.98 -24.67
N LYS A 135 -18.38 26.70 -23.58
CA LYS A 135 -19.78 27.14 -23.41
C LYS A 135 -19.82 28.56 -22.87
N LYS A 136 -20.83 29.34 -23.26
CA LYS A 136 -21.13 30.66 -22.70
C LYS A 136 -22.33 30.55 -21.76
N ASN A 137 -22.25 31.22 -20.62
CA ASN A 137 -23.39 31.41 -19.71
C ASN A 137 -24.35 32.45 -20.31
N GLY A 138 -25.55 32.59 -19.73
CA GLY A 138 -26.56 33.58 -20.18
C GLY A 138 -26.07 35.04 -20.17
N THR A 139 -24.95 35.34 -19.48
CA THR A 139 -24.26 36.63 -19.47
C THR A 139 -23.12 36.74 -20.49
N GLY A 140 -22.97 35.78 -21.41
CA GLY A 140 -21.93 35.76 -22.45
C GLY A 140 -20.52 35.35 -21.98
N LYS A 141 -20.31 35.18 -20.67
CA LYS A 141 -19.03 34.73 -20.07
C LYS A 141 -18.81 33.24 -20.24
N THR A 142 -17.56 32.80 -20.36
CA THR A 142 -17.20 31.37 -20.44
C THR A 142 -17.69 30.63 -19.20
N ALA A 143 -18.42 29.54 -19.40
CA ALA A 143 -19.03 28.73 -18.36
C ALA A 143 -18.01 27.95 -17.52
N GLY A 144 -16.96 27.48 -18.19
CA GLY A 144 -15.88 26.75 -17.55
C GLY A 144 -15.08 27.67 -16.65
N GLY A 145 -15.23 27.51 -15.34
CA GLY A 145 -14.46 28.24 -14.32
C GLY A 145 -12.98 27.88 -14.35
N GLU A 146 -12.29 28.12 -13.23
CA GLU A 146 -10.83 27.96 -13.13
C GLU A 146 -10.34 26.55 -13.51
N GLU A 147 -11.11 25.51 -13.17
CA GLU A 147 -10.77 24.13 -13.51
C GLU A 147 -10.67 23.91 -15.03
N ALA A 148 -11.60 24.46 -15.82
CA ALA A 148 -11.55 24.35 -17.26
C ALA A 148 -10.28 25.00 -17.82
N GLU A 149 -9.96 26.22 -17.38
CA GLU A 149 -8.74 26.91 -17.83
C GLU A 149 -7.45 26.16 -17.45
N GLN A 150 -7.39 25.49 -16.29
CA GLN A 150 -6.26 24.61 -15.95
C GLN A 150 -6.10 23.46 -16.95
N TRP A 151 -7.21 22.80 -17.34
CA TRP A 151 -7.19 21.74 -18.35
C TRP A 151 -6.78 22.24 -19.73
N LYS A 152 -7.23 23.43 -20.13
CA LYS A 152 -6.82 24.08 -21.38
C LYS A 152 -5.33 24.37 -21.42
N ARG A 153 -4.75 24.90 -20.33
CA ARG A 153 -3.29 25.13 -20.21
C ARG A 153 -2.50 23.83 -20.33
N LEU A 154 -3.00 22.74 -19.73
CA LEU A 154 -2.39 21.41 -19.86
C LEU A 154 -2.47 20.88 -21.30
N ALA A 155 -3.60 21.06 -21.98
CA ALA A 155 -3.76 20.61 -23.36
C ALA A 155 -2.82 21.34 -24.34
N LEU A 156 -2.62 22.65 -24.11
CA LEU A 156 -1.79 23.53 -24.93
C LEU A 156 -0.33 23.60 -24.51
N THR A 157 0.09 22.83 -23.49
CA THR A 157 1.46 22.92 -22.96
C THR A 157 2.52 22.65 -24.05
N LYS A 158 3.50 23.53 -24.21
CA LYS A 158 4.63 23.30 -25.14
C LYS A 158 5.71 22.39 -24.53
N LYS A 159 5.61 22.07 -23.22
CA LYS A 159 6.59 21.25 -22.51
C LYS A 159 6.56 19.80 -23.02
N LYS A 160 7.74 19.24 -23.31
CA LYS A 160 7.89 17.82 -23.67
C LYS A 160 7.81 16.89 -22.45
N LYS A 161 8.29 17.35 -21.29
CA LYS A 161 8.22 16.64 -20.01
C LYS A 161 7.58 17.51 -18.94
N ILE A 162 6.80 16.92 -18.04
CA ILE A 162 6.17 17.60 -16.91
C ILE A 162 6.88 17.17 -15.64
N THR A 163 7.33 18.11 -14.82
CA THR A 163 7.86 17.80 -13.49
C THR A 163 6.71 17.57 -12.51
N VAL A 164 6.66 16.38 -11.92
CA VAL A 164 5.64 15.98 -10.94
C VAL A 164 6.34 15.59 -9.64
N ARG A 165 6.08 16.34 -8.57
CA ARG A 165 6.54 16.03 -7.21
C ARG A 165 5.50 15.17 -6.50
N ILE A 166 5.89 13.96 -6.12
CA ILE A 166 5.06 13.01 -5.39
C ILE A 166 5.54 12.99 -3.93
N PRO A 167 4.68 13.31 -2.95
CA PRO A 167 5.06 13.21 -1.55
C PRO A 167 5.16 11.74 -1.14
N GLN A 168 6.03 11.48 -0.15
CA GLN A 168 6.20 10.18 0.45
C GLN A 168 4.88 9.71 1.10
N ARG A 169 4.50 8.47 0.80
CA ARG A 169 3.37 7.77 1.41
C ARG A 169 3.82 6.35 1.69
N GLN A 170 4.58 6.19 2.76
CA GLN A 170 5.14 4.90 3.14
C GLN A 170 3.99 3.90 3.39
N PHE A 171 3.99 2.79 2.68
CA PHE A 171 3.03 1.71 2.85
C PHE A 171 3.73 0.35 3.02
N LEU A 172 5.01 0.26 2.67
CA LEU A 172 5.92 -0.86 2.93
C LEU A 172 7.16 -0.35 3.68
N GLY A 173 7.61 -1.11 4.67
CA GLY A 173 8.81 -0.83 5.45
C GLY A 173 8.78 -1.52 6.81
N THR A 174 9.82 -1.31 7.60
CA THR A 174 9.90 -1.81 8.99
C THR A 174 8.80 -1.18 9.85
N SER A 175 8.11 -2.00 10.64
CA SER A 175 7.03 -1.56 11.52
C SER A 175 7.11 -2.29 12.85
N ALA A 176 7.24 -1.52 13.93
CA ALA A 176 7.31 -2.08 15.29
C ALA A 176 6.01 -2.82 15.66
N ARG A 177 4.85 -2.34 15.21
CA ARG A 177 3.57 -3.02 15.42
C ARG A 177 3.51 -4.36 14.72
N LEU A 178 4.01 -4.43 13.48
CA LEU A 178 4.06 -5.68 12.74
C LEU A 178 5.00 -6.68 13.43
N GLU A 179 6.18 -6.24 13.84
CA GLU A 179 7.15 -7.07 14.58
C GLU A 179 6.57 -7.61 15.88
N GLU A 180 5.88 -6.78 16.66
CA GLU A 180 5.19 -7.20 17.88
C GLU A 180 4.09 -8.24 17.59
N THR A 181 3.29 -8.01 16.54
CA THR A 181 2.22 -8.93 16.14
C THR A 181 2.79 -10.27 15.70
N ILE A 182 3.86 -10.26 14.90
CA ILE A 182 4.57 -11.47 14.47
C ILE A 182 5.10 -12.22 15.69
N ARG A 183 5.82 -11.53 16.59
CA ARG A 183 6.40 -12.16 17.78
C ARG A 183 5.32 -12.87 18.60
N LYS A 184 4.25 -12.14 18.92
CA LYS A 184 3.13 -12.67 19.71
C LYS A 184 2.50 -13.89 19.05
N GLU A 185 2.26 -13.85 17.74
CA GLU A 185 1.65 -14.98 17.03
C GLU A 185 2.57 -16.20 17.02
N LEU A 186 3.87 -16.01 16.79
CA LEU A 186 4.83 -17.11 16.81
C LEU A 186 5.02 -17.71 18.22
N GLU A 187 4.99 -16.88 19.27
CA GLU A 187 5.01 -17.33 20.66
C GLU A 187 3.77 -18.18 20.99
N ASN A 188 2.57 -17.72 20.63
CA ASN A 188 1.33 -18.45 20.84
C ASN A 188 1.35 -19.83 20.15
N GLU A 189 1.84 -19.90 18.91
CA GLU A 189 1.94 -21.14 18.14
C GLU A 189 2.96 -22.11 18.73
N LEU A 190 4.08 -21.59 19.24
CA LEU A 190 5.08 -22.41 19.93
C LEU A 190 4.54 -22.95 21.26
N GLU A 191 3.84 -22.12 22.04
CA GLU A 191 3.18 -22.55 23.28
C GLU A 191 2.12 -23.63 23.01
N ALA A 192 1.34 -23.49 21.94
CA ALA A 192 0.36 -24.50 21.54
C ALA A 192 1.03 -25.86 21.23
N GLN A 193 2.14 -25.86 20.49
CA GLN A 193 2.90 -27.09 20.21
C GLN A 193 3.49 -27.72 21.49
N LEU A 194 4.01 -26.90 22.42
CA LEU A 194 4.51 -27.40 23.70
C LEU A 194 3.42 -28.10 24.52
N ILE A 195 2.20 -27.55 24.52
CA ILE A 195 1.03 -28.15 25.18
C ILE A 195 0.66 -29.48 24.52
N GLU A 196 0.61 -29.54 23.18
CA GLU A 196 0.30 -30.78 22.44
C GLU A 196 1.32 -31.89 22.70
N LEU A 197 2.58 -31.53 22.92
CA LEU A 197 3.65 -32.46 23.26
C LEU A 197 3.66 -32.88 24.74
N ASN A 198 2.74 -32.36 25.55
CA ASN A 198 2.67 -32.58 27.00
C ASN A 198 3.98 -32.19 27.71
N ILE A 199 4.66 -31.15 27.19
CA ILE A 199 5.87 -30.55 27.76
C ILE A 199 5.43 -29.36 28.60
N ARG A 200 5.06 -29.61 29.86
CA ARG A 200 4.82 -28.57 30.88
C ARG A 200 5.44 -28.98 32.20
#